data_AF-A0AAD6YZK2-F1
#
_entry.id   AF-A0AAD6YZK2-F1
#
_cell.length_a   1.000
_cell.length_b   1.000
_cell.length_c   1.000
_cell.angle_alpha   90.00
_cell.angle_beta   90.00
_cell.angle_gamma   90.00
#
_symmetry.space_group_name_H-M   'P 1'
#
loop_
_entity.id
_entity.type
_entity.pdbx_description
1 polymer ?
#
loop_
_entity_poly.entity_id
_entity_poly.type
_entity_poly.pdbx_seq_one_letter_code
_entity_poly.pdbx_strand_id
1 'polypeptide(L)'
;MDDASDEKVEIAASPAQGDVDDYPEGGLKAWIVLCGTVSGFFATFGYCTDMYGSNGPDHRAILLPREFRQRALRDQCSKHAMILLPALIVGRLFDIGYYRAPFAAGGGLIVLSTFLVPQCKVYWHFMLCQGFRVGNGSGLMVSTMLTVVTHWFQTRRGFALGVTCFGGALGSTVQPIILRQLIVKVGFPWAMRSPGLILLFVLVITNVCIARRLSPVKAPGGLLGLHAFRSSALSVFGVCTFVTFLGLITMLTYISSSEIAFGISPNFAFYLVAIANFSSGVGRAMNIMTIMTTIAGGATIAWRFCRTIRSITGISTLYGLSSAITP
;
A
#
# COMPACT_ATOMS: atom_id res chain seq x y z
N MET A 1 38.47 15.11 -52.74
CA MET A 1 37.80 16.38 -53.08
C MET A 1 36.54 16.01 -53.85
N ASP A 2 35.72 15.13 -53.28
CA ASP A 2 34.83 15.34 -52.12
C ASP A 2 33.51 15.83 -52.68
N ASP A 3 32.65 14.88 -53.02
CA ASP A 3 31.23 15.19 -53.16
C ASP A 3 30.39 14.02 -52.63
N ALA A 4 29.45 14.40 -51.79
CA ALA A 4 28.64 13.56 -50.93
C ALA A 4 27.64 12.72 -51.73
N SER A 5 27.55 11.43 -51.43
CA SER A 5 26.40 10.61 -51.82
C SER A 5 25.66 10.17 -50.56
N ASP A 6 24.48 10.77 -50.37
CA ASP A 6 23.47 10.41 -49.38
C ASP A 6 23.07 8.94 -49.54
N GLU A 7 23.61 8.08 -48.69
CA GLU A 7 23.10 6.72 -48.48
C GLU A 7 21.80 6.84 -47.66
N LYS A 8 20.67 6.90 -48.37
CA LYS A 8 19.33 6.74 -47.80
C LYS A 8 19.26 5.40 -47.08
N VAL A 9 19.43 5.41 -45.77
CA VAL A 9 19.04 4.33 -44.87
C VAL A 9 17.54 4.14 -45.01
N GLU A 10 17.15 3.10 -45.72
CA GLU A 10 15.77 2.64 -45.85
C GLU A 10 15.29 2.21 -44.46
N ILE A 11 14.64 3.13 -43.75
CA ILE A 11 13.97 2.87 -42.47
C ILE A 11 12.88 1.86 -42.80
N ALA A 12 13.15 0.59 -42.47
CA ALA A 12 12.17 -0.48 -42.53
C ALA A 12 10.89 0.00 -41.83
N ALA A 13 9.84 0.21 -42.64
CA ALA A 13 8.55 0.67 -42.18
C ALA A 13 8.07 -0.26 -41.07
N SER A 14 7.95 0.29 -39.86
CA SER A 14 7.17 -0.32 -38.79
C SER A 14 5.78 -0.61 -39.35
N PRO A 15 5.26 -1.86 -39.30
CA PRO A 15 3.95 -2.15 -39.85
C PRO A 15 2.93 -1.27 -39.13
N ALA A 16 2.25 -0.43 -39.90
CA ALA A 16 1.10 0.32 -39.45
C ALA A 16 -0.10 -0.62 -39.31
N GLN A 17 -0.80 -0.47 -38.17
CA GLN A 17 -2.21 -0.78 -37.91
C GLN A 17 -2.65 -2.23 -37.68
N GLY A 18 -3.27 -2.43 -36.50
CA GLY A 18 -4.13 -3.56 -36.13
C GLY A 18 -4.65 -3.39 -34.69
N ASP A 19 -5.89 -2.92 -34.56
CA ASP A 19 -6.68 -2.60 -33.36
C ASP A 19 -6.27 -1.39 -32.49
N VAL A 20 -7.14 -0.37 -32.52
CA VAL A 20 -7.44 0.40 -31.31
C VAL A 20 -7.82 -0.64 -30.26
N ASP A 21 -6.91 -0.90 -29.31
CA ASP A 21 -7.11 -1.87 -28.25
C ASP A 21 -8.38 -1.48 -27.48
N ASP A 22 -9.53 -2.06 -27.86
CA ASP A 22 -10.85 -1.65 -27.36
C ASP A 22 -10.93 -2.11 -25.89
N TYR A 23 -10.59 -1.20 -24.97
CA TYR A 23 -10.70 -1.47 -23.55
C TYR A 23 -12.19 -1.68 -23.27
N PRO A 24 -12.60 -2.83 -22.67
CA PRO A 24 -13.99 -3.07 -22.28
C PRO A 24 -14.32 -2.26 -21.02
N GLU A 25 -14.08 -0.96 -21.08
CA GLU A 25 -14.42 -0.02 -20.03
C GLU A 25 -15.93 -0.06 -19.83
N GLY A 26 -16.37 -0.35 -18.61
CA GLY A 26 -17.79 -0.46 -18.30
C GLY A 26 -18.38 -1.85 -18.45
N GLY A 27 -17.64 -2.84 -18.97
CA GLY A 27 -18.09 -4.24 -19.00
C GLY A 27 -18.27 -4.81 -17.58
N LEU A 28 -19.27 -5.68 -17.37
CA LEU A 28 -19.57 -6.31 -16.07
C LEU A 28 -18.34 -7.02 -15.48
N LYS A 29 -17.50 -7.62 -16.32
CA LYS A 29 -16.22 -8.23 -15.91
C LYS A 29 -15.22 -7.21 -15.34
N ALA A 30 -15.09 -6.03 -15.94
CA ALA A 30 -14.18 -4.99 -15.47
C ALA A 30 -14.61 -4.47 -14.08
N TRP A 31 -15.92 -4.34 -13.84
CA TRP A 31 -16.46 -3.96 -12.53
C TRP A 31 -16.29 -5.06 -11.48
N ILE A 32 -16.49 -6.34 -11.84
CA ILE A 32 -16.21 -7.47 -10.92
C ILE A 32 -14.73 -7.49 -10.50
N VAL A 33 -13.82 -7.31 -11.46
CA VAL A 33 -12.38 -7.23 -11.19
C VAL A 33 -12.10 -6.07 -10.24
N LEU A 34 -12.67 -4.89 -10.50
CA LEU A 34 -12.51 -3.70 -9.64
C LEU A 34 -13.06 -3.96 -8.22
N CYS A 35 -14.25 -4.55 -8.07
CA CYS A 35 -14.79 -4.92 -6.75
C CYS A 35 -13.89 -5.94 -6.03
N GLY A 36 -13.31 -6.88 -6.78
CA GLY A 36 -12.33 -7.84 -6.28
C GLY A 36 -11.05 -7.17 -5.78
N THR A 37 -10.51 -6.19 -6.51
CA THR A 37 -9.30 -5.48 -6.09
C THR A 37 -9.57 -4.51 -4.93
N VAL A 38 -10.73 -3.86 -4.89
CA VAL A 38 -11.16 -2.99 -3.76
C VAL A 38 -11.24 -3.80 -2.46
N SER A 39 -11.88 -4.97 -2.49
CA SER A 39 -11.97 -5.86 -1.33
C SER A 39 -10.60 -6.39 -0.91
N GLY A 40 -9.76 -6.81 -1.87
CA GLY A 40 -8.38 -7.22 -1.60
C GLY A 40 -7.53 -6.11 -0.96
N PHE A 41 -7.68 -4.88 -1.44
CA PHE A 41 -7.03 -3.70 -0.86
C PHE A 41 -7.50 -3.44 0.58
N PHE A 42 -8.81 -3.51 0.82
CA PHE A 42 -9.39 -3.37 2.16
C PHE A 42 -8.76 -4.36 3.15
N ALA A 43 -8.70 -5.64 2.79
CA ALA A 43 -8.16 -6.67 3.68
C ALA A 43 -6.64 -6.55 3.88
N THR A 44 -5.89 -6.20 2.82
CA THR A 44 -4.42 -6.09 2.87
C THR A 44 -3.98 -4.88 3.70
N PHE A 45 -4.51 -3.69 3.40
CA PHE A 45 -4.14 -2.47 4.10
C PHE A 45 -4.68 -2.40 5.53
N GLY A 46 -5.87 -2.95 5.77
CA GLY A 46 -6.41 -3.04 7.13
C GLY A 46 -5.63 -3.98 8.05
N TYR A 47 -4.94 -4.99 7.49
CA TYR A 47 -3.98 -5.78 8.27
C TYR A 47 -2.62 -5.06 8.43
N CYS A 48 -2.17 -4.30 7.43
CA CYS A 48 -0.90 -3.55 7.48
C CYS A 48 -0.89 -2.41 8.51
N THR A 49 -2.06 -1.92 8.94
CA THR A 49 -2.14 -0.87 9.95
C THR A 49 -1.76 -1.34 11.35
N ASP A 50 -1.24 -0.39 12.13
CA ASP A 50 -0.57 -0.62 13.40
C ASP A 50 -1.47 -1.32 14.43
N MET A 51 -1.27 -2.63 14.59
CA MET A 51 -1.98 -3.46 15.57
C MET A 51 -1.41 -3.29 16.98
N TYR A 52 -0.23 -2.67 17.16
CA TYR A 52 0.36 -2.48 18.48
C TYR A 52 -0.24 -1.30 19.24
N GLY A 53 -0.63 -0.22 18.58
CA GLY A 53 -1.23 0.96 19.22
C GLY A 53 -2.59 0.68 19.89
N SER A 54 -3.26 -0.42 19.53
CA SER A 54 -4.55 -0.86 20.07
C SER A 54 -4.41 -1.76 21.32
N ASN A 55 -3.23 -2.29 21.60
CA ASN A 55 -3.02 -3.08 22.79
C ASN A 55 -3.03 -2.15 24.00
N GLY A 56 -4.14 -2.18 24.75
CA GLY A 56 -4.13 -1.72 26.13
C GLY A 56 -3.02 -2.42 26.93
N PRO A 57 -2.62 -1.86 28.08
CA PRO A 57 -1.39 -2.21 28.82
C PRO A 57 -1.28 -3.67 29.31
N ASP A 58 -2.24 -4.55 29.02
CA ASP A 58 -2.59 -5.56 30.00
C ASP A 58 -2.20 -7.01 29.70
N HIS A 59 -1.47 -7.35 28.62
CA HIS A 59 -1.18 -8.78 28.39
C HIS A 59 0.27 -9.17 28.12
N ARG A 60 1.18 -8.25 27.77
CA ARG A 60 2.64 -8.53 27.69
C ARG A 60 3.54 -7.31 28.01
N ALA A 61 2.96 -6.22 28.52
CA ALA A 61 3.62 -4.93 28.69
C ALA A 61 3.97 -4.61 30.15
N ILE A 62 4.56 -5.58 30.87
CA ILE A 62 5.28 -5.30 32.13
C ILE A 62 6.61 -4.53 31.83
N LEU A 63 6.94 -4.31 30.56
CA LEU A 63 8.11 -3.54 30.12
C LEU A 63 7.69 -2.14 29.68
N LEU A 64 8.04 -1.15 30.52
CA LEU A 64 8.17 0.30 30.31
C LEU A 64 7.49 0.93 29.05
N PRO A 65 6.57 1.91 29.22
CA PRO A 65 5.81 2.56 28.12
C PRO A 65 6.62 3.13 26.95
N ARG A 66 7.91 3.46 27.15
CA ARG A 66 8.79 4.02 26.11
C ARG A 66 9.33 2.96 25.15
N GLU A 67 9.73 1.80 25.66
CA GLU A 67 10.28 0.73 24.82
C GLU A 67 9.21 0.11 23.93
N PHE A 68 8.00 -0.07 24.47
CA PHE A 68 6.86 -0.56 23.72
C PHE A 68 6.57 0.32 22.49
N ARG A 69 6.55 1.64 22.69
CA ARG A 69 6.35 2.63 21.63
C ARG A 69 7.43 2.55 20.55
N GLN A 70 8.71 2.47 20.93
CA GLN A 70 9.81 2.35 19.97
C GLN A 70 9.77 1.06 19.16
N ARG A 71 9.33 -0.05 19.77
CA ARG A 71 9.17 -1.35 19.09
C ARG A 71 8.04 -1.32 18.06
N ALA A 72 6.88 -0.74 18.40
CA ALA A 72 5.77 -0.56 17.47
C ALA A 72 6.16 0.29 16.26
N LEU A 73 6.84 1.42 16.49
CA LEU A 73 7.37 2.28 15.43
C LEU A 73 8.34 1.52 14.51
N ARG A 74 9.27 0.75 15.08
CA ARG A 74 10.25 -0.03 14.31
C ARG A 74 9.59 -1.09 13.44
N ASP A 75 8.59 -1.79 13.98
CA ASP A 75 7.81 -2.78 13.24
C ASP A 75 7.08 -2.11 12.06
N GLN A 76 6.41 -0.98 12.29
CA GLN A 76 5.68 -0.26 11.24
C GLN A 76 6.61 0.27 10.13
N CYS A 77 7.77 0.82 10.48
CA CYS A 77 8.78 1.23 9.50
C CYS A 77 9.30 0.03 8.69
N SER A 78 9.53 -1.13 9.33
CA SER A 78 10.03 -2.32 8.65
C SER A 78 9.03 -2.88 7.63
N LYS A 79 7.71 -2.87 7.93
CA LYS A 79 6.65 -3.25 7.00
C LYS A 79 6.65 -2.40 5.74
N HIS A 80 6.63 -1.08 5.93
CA HIS A 80 6.58 -0.12 4.83
C HIS A 80 7.85 -0.14 3.98
N ALA A 81 9.02 -0.37 4.58
CA ALA A 81 10.25 -0.53 3.82
C ALA A 81 10.20 -1.76 2.91
N MET A 82 9.57 -2.84 3.37
CA MET A 82 9.51 -4.12 2.65
C MET A 82 8.39 -4.19 1.60
N ILE A 83 7.43 -3.26 1.58
CA ILE A 83 6.32 -3.29 0.61
C ILE A 83 6.77 -2.97 -0.82
N LEU A 84 7.85 -2.18 -0.97
CA LEU A 84 8.34 -1.71 -2.28
C LEU A 84 9.28 -2.71 -2.96
N LEU A 85 10.00 -3.54 -2.18
CA LEU A 85 10.98 -4.50 -2.73
C LEU A 85 10.35 -5.54 -3.68
N PRO A 86 9.22 -6.19 -3.34
CA PRO A 86 8.60 -7.17 -4.22
C PRO A 86 8.05 -6.57 -5.52
N ALA A 87 7.72 -5.27 -5.54
CA ALA A 87 7.14 -4.61 -6.70
C ALA A 87 8.06 -4.69 -7.94
N LEU A 88 9.38 -4.68 -7.74
CA LEU A 88 10.37 -4.81 -8.81
C LEU A 88 10.28 -6.16 -9.54
N ILE A 89 10.02 -7.24 -8.79
CA ILE A 89 9.94 -8.61 -9.33
C ILE A 89 8.55 -8.86 -9.92
N VAL A 90 7.50 -8.37 -9.25
CA VAL A 90 6.10 -8.61 -9.64
C VAL A 90 5.79 -7.98 -10.99
N GLY A 91 6.33 -6.81 -11.32
CA GLY A 91 6.10 -6.19 -12.64
C GLY A 91 6.48 -7.13 -13.78
N ARG A 92 7.72 -7.65 -13.75
CA ARG A 92 8.20 -8.64 -14.72
C ARG A 92 7.41 -9.95 -14.68
N LEU A 93 7.09 -10.44 -13.50
CA LEU A 93 6.35 -11.70 -13.33
C LEU A 93 4.93 -11.58 -13.91
N PHE A 94 4.32 -10.40 -13.75
CA PHE A 94 3.07 -10.02 -14.37
C PHE A 94 3.22 -9.96 -15.89
N ASP A 95 4.24 -9.30 -16.45
CA ASP A 95 4.44 -9.24 -17.90
C ASP A 95 4.50 -10.64 -18.54
N ILE A 96 5.22 -11.57 -17.90
CA ILE A 96 5.48 -12.93 -18.39
C ILE A 96 4.26 -13.85 -18.38
N GLY A 97 3.22 -13.57 -17.59
CA GLY A 97 2.06 -14.47 -17.49
C GLY A 97 1.52 -14.65 -16.09
N TYR A 98 2.41 -14.55 -15.10
CA TYR A 98 2.21 -15.11 -13.77
C TYR A 98 1.68 -14.04 -12.81
N TYR A 99 0.37 -13.78 -12.85
CA TYR A 99 -0.28 -12.87 -11.89
C TYR A 99 -0.88 -13.61 -10.69
N ARG A 100 -1.40 -14.84 -10.86
CA ARG A 100 -2.02 -15.61 -9.77
C ARG A 100 -1.00 -16.12 -8.75
N ALA A 101 0.19 -16.51 -9.21
CA ALA A 101 1.26 -17.01 -8.36
C ALA A 101 1.77 -15.96 -7.33
N PRO A 102 2.18 -14.74 -7.73
CA PRO A 102 2.61 -13.72 -6.77
C PRO A 102 1.46 -13.28 -5.84
N PHE A 103 0.23 -13.19 -6.36
CA PHE A 103 -0.93 -12.88 -5.53
C PHE A 103 -1.19 -13.94 -4.44
N ALA A 104 -1.21 -15.22 -4.82
CA ALA A 104 -1.41 -16.33 -3.89
C ALA A 104 -0.24 -16.47 -2.89
N ALA A 105 1.00 -16.29 -3.36
CA ALA A 105 2.19 -16.30 -2.50
C ALA A 105 2.15 -15.16 -1.48
N GLY A 106 1.80 -13.96 -1.91
CA GLY A 106 1.66 -12.80 -1.03
C GLY A 106 0.56 -13.01 0.01
N GLY A 107 -0.63 -13.46 -0.41
CA GLY A 107 -1.72 -13.76 0.49
C GLY A 107 -1.39 -14.86 1.49
N GLY A 108 -0.76 -15.95 1.04
CA GLY A 108 -0.28 -17.02 1.90
C GLY A 108 0.72 -16.55 2.95
N LEU A 109 1.65 -15.66 2.57
CA LEU A 109 2.61 -15.05 3.51
C LEU A 109 1.91 -14.24 4.59
N ILE A 110 0.95 -13.39 4.24
CA ILE A 110 0.23 -12.56 5.22
C ILE A 110 -0.60 -13.46 6.15
N VAL A 111 -1.40 -14.38 5.60
CA VAL A 111 -2.23 -15.31 6.39
C VAL A 111 -1.36 -16.10 7.37
N LEU A 112 -0.28 -16.72 6.90
CA LEU A 112 0.63 -17.47 7.75
C LEU A 112 1.23 -16.60 8.86
N SER A 113 1.57 -15.36 8.54
CA SER A 113 2.08 -14.39 9.53
C SER A 113 1.03 -14.09 10.59
N THR A 114 -0.23 -13.86 10.21
CA THR A 114 -1.32 -13.58 11.15
C THR A 114 -1.55 -14.71 12.14
N PHE A 115 -1.44 -15.97 11.72
CA PHE A 115 -1.58 -17.12 12.62
C PHE A 115 -0.36 -17.36 13.52
N LEU A 116 0.84 -16.98 13.08
CA LEU A 116 2.09 -17.16 13.82
C LEU A 116 2.37 -16.04 14.83
N VAL A 117 1.96 -14.80 14.54
CA VAL A 117 2.12 -13.64 15.44
C VAL A 117 1.70 -13.92 16.90
N PRO A 118 0.52 -14.50 17.19
CA PRO A 118 0.13 -14.76 18.58
C PRO A 118 1.00 -15.81 19.28
N GLN A 119 1.74 -16.63 18.53
CA GLN A 119 2.67 -17.63 19.06
C GLN A 119 4.08 -17.07 19.31
N CYS A 120 4.40 -15.87 18.79
CA CYS A 120 5.71 -15.25 18.99
C CYS A 120 5.92 -14.90 20.47
N LYS A 121 6.96 -15.46 21.09
CA LYS A 121 7.38 -15.15 22.47
C LYS A 121 8.48 -14.08 22.54
N VAL A 122 9.26 -13.93 21.46
CA VAL A 122 10.42 -13.03 21.37
C VAL A 122 10.16 -11.94 20.33
N TYR A 123 10.65 -10.72 20.58
CA TYR A 123 10.45 -9.57 19.69
C TYR A 123 10.98 -9.80 18.27
N TRP A 124 12.15 -10.43 18.10
CA TRP A 124 12.70 -10.72 16.77
C TRP A 124 11.81 -11.66 15.94
N HIS A 125 11.12 -12.64 16.58
CA HIS A 125 10.13 -13.47 15.89
C HIS A 125 8.93 -12.66 15.41
N PHE A 126 8.49 -11.70 16.23
CA PHE A 126 7.42 -10.78 15.86
C PHE A 126 7.84 -9.92 14.68
N MET A 127 9.02 -9.29 14.74
CA MET A 127 9.52 -8.42 13.68
C MET A 127 9.70 -9.16 12.34
N LEU A 128 10.06 -10.44 12.39
CA LEU A 128 10.17 -11.26 11.18
C LEU A 128 8.78 -11.59 10.59
N CYS A 129 7.79 -11.89 11.43
CA CYS A 129 6.43 -12.18 10.96
C CYS A 129 5.70 -10.91 10.51
N GLN A 130 5.75 -9.84 11.29
CA GLN A 130 4.99 -8.62 11.05
C GLN A 130 5.74 -7.64 10.16
N GLY A 131 7.03 -7.39 10.40
CA GLY A 131 7.83 -6.54 9.51
C GLY A 131 8.05 -7.18 8.14
N PHE A 132 8.79 -8.28 8.13
CA PHE A 132 9.31 -8.85 6.89
C PHE A 132 8.25 -9.59 6.07
N ARG A 133 7.58 -10.59 6.65
CA ARG A 133 6.65 -11.45 5.88
C ARG A 133 5.40 -10.70 5.43
N VAL A 134 4.80 -9.89 6.31
CA VAL A 134 3.62 -9.09 5.94
C VAL A 134 4.00 -7.97 4.98
N GLY A 135 5.13 -7.27 5.21
CA GLY A 135 5.61 -6.25 4.28
C GLY A 135 5.81 -6.80 2.86
N ASN A 136 6.53 -7.92 2.72
CA ASN A 136 6.73 -8.58 1.42
C ASN A 136 5.42 -9.12 0.83
N GLY A 137 4.59 -9.76 1.65
CA GLY A 137 3.31 -10.32 1.21
C GLY A 137 2.36 -9.25 0.68
N SER A 138 2.26 -8.11 1.39
CA SER A 138 1.47 -6.96 0.99
C SER A 138 2.01 -6.32 -0.28
N GLY A 139 3.34 -6.23 -0.45
CA GLY A 139 3.94 -5.74 -1.68
C GLY A 139 3.56 -6.59 -2.90
N LEU A 140 3.67 -7.91 -2.79
CA LEU A 140 3.27 -8.85 -3.85
C LEU A 140 1.80 -8.69 -4.27
N MET A 141 0.92 -8.60 -3.26
CA MET A 141 -0.51 -8.46 -3.46
C MET A 141 -0.89 -7.11 -4.08
N VAL A 142 -0.41 -6.00 -3.51
CA VAL A 142 -0.72 -4.63 -3.93
C VAL A 142 -0.23 -4.39 -5.36
N SER A 143 1.00 -4.77 -5.68
CA SER A 143 1.53 -4.63 -7.04
C SER A 143 0.68 -5.39 -8.05
N THR A 144 0.32 -6.64 -7.76
CA THR A 144 -0.50 -7.44 -8.68
C THR A 144 -1.89 -6.80 -8.90
N MET A 145 -2.56 -6.38 -7.81
CA MET A 145 -3.89 -5.78 -7.89
C MET A 145 -3.89 -4.47 -8.69
N LEU A 146 -2.90 -3.59 -8.46
CA LEU A 146 -2.79 -2.33 -9.21
C LEU A 146 -2.55 -2.60 -10.70
N THR A 147 -1.62 -3.49 -11.05
CA THR A 147 -1.34 -3.80 -12.45
C THR A 147 -2.58 -4.35 -13.16
N VAL A 148 -3.34 -5.25 -12.51
CA VAL A 148 -4.60 -5.76 -13.08
C VAL A 148 -5.56 -4.62 -13.39
N VAL A 149 -5.82 -3.70 -12.45
CA VAL A 149 -6.75 -2.58 -12.68
C VAL A 149 -6.32 -1.74 -13.88
N THR A 150 -5.03 -1.47 -14.03
CA THR A 150 -4.50 -0.69 -15.16
C THR A 150 -4.64 -1.36 -16.53
N HIS A 151 -4.80 -2.69 -16.57
CA HIS A 151 -5.04 -3.42 -17.82
C HIS A 151 -6.51 -3.42 -18.26
N TRP A 152 -7.45 -3.17 -17.33
CA TRP A 152 -8.88 -3.14 -17.61
C TRP A 152 -9.44 -1.73 -17.87
N PHE A 153 -8.76 -0.70 -17.39
CA PHE A 153 -9.18 0.69 -17.53
C PHE A 153 -8.04 1.55 -18.09
N GLN A 154 -8.31 2.30 -19.16
CA GLN A 154 -7.38 3.24 -19.80
C GLN A 154 -7.86 4.69 -19.62
N THR A 155 -9.04 5.05 -20.12
CA THR A 155 -9.65 6.37 -20.00
C THR A 155 -10.06 6.66 -18.55
N ARG A 156 -10.64 5.66 -17.85
CA ARG A 156 -11.06 5.79 -16.44
C ARG A 156 -10.04 5.25 -15.44
N ARG A 157 -8.78 5.10 -15.86
CA ARG A 157 -7.71 4.49 -15.05
C ARG A 157 -7.52 5.19 -13.71
N GLY A 158 -7.46 6.53 -13.69
CA GLY A 158 -7.29 7.30 -12.46
C GLY A 158 -8.42 7.08 -11.45
N PHE A 159 -9.67 7.03 -11.94
CA PHE A 159 -10.83 6.73 -11.09
C PHE A 159 -10.80 5.30 -10.54
N ALA A 160 -10.54 4.30 -11.39
CA ALA A 160 -10.51 2.90 -10.97
C ALA A 160 -9.40 2.63 -9.94
N LEU A 161 -8.22 3.22 -10.13
CA LEU A 161 -7.13 3.16 -9.15
C LEU A 161 -7.47 3.90 -7.86
N GLY A 162 -8.08 5.09 -7.96
CA GLY A 162 -8.55 5.86 -6.80
C GLY A 162 -9.55 5.08 -5.94
N VAL A 163 -10.54 4.45 -6.56
CA VAL A 163 -11.54 3.59 -5.87
C VAL A 163 -10.88 2.36 -5.24
N THR A 164 -9.92 1.73 -5.93
CA THR A 164 -9.15 0.60 -5.38
C THR A 164 -8.38 1.03 -4.13
N CYS A 165 -7.68 2.16 -4.20
CA CYS A 165 -6.91 2.69 -3.07
C CYS A 165 -7.79 3.24 -1.94
N PHE A 166 -9.04 3.67 -2.23
CA PHE A 166 -10.05 4.02 -1.24
C PHE A 166 -10.45 2.81 -0.39
N GLY A 167 -10.61 1.63 -1.00
CA GLY A 167 -10.83 0.38 -0.27
C GLY A 167 -9.75 0.12 0.79
N GLY A 168 -8.48 0.38 0.45
CA GLY A 168 -7.37 0.26 1.39
C GLY A 168 -7.44 1.25 2.55
N ALA A 169 -7.83 2.51 2.29
CA ALA A 169 -8.03 3.53 3.31
C ALA A 169 -9.15 3.16 4.31
N LEU A 170 -10.26 2.61 3.80
CA LEU A 170 -11.34 2.08 4.63
C LEU A 170 -10.86 0.91 5.49
N GLY A 171 -10.09 -0.03 4.91
CA GLY A 171 -9.51 -1.17 5.65
C GLY A 171 -8.64 -0.71 6.80
N SER A 172 -7.71 0.20 6.52
CA SER A 172 -6.81 0.84 7.49
C SER A 172 -7.54 1.59 8.61
N THR A 173 -8.79 1.98 8.40
CA THR A 173 -9.60 2.74 9.38
C THR A 173 -10.45 1.79 10.22
N VAL A 174 -11.16 0.87 9.58
CA VAL A 174 -12.16 0.01 10.22
C VAL A 174 -11.51 -1.14 10.99
N GLN A 175 -10.50 -1.78 10.42
CA GLN A 175 -9.95 -3.03 10.96
C GLN A 175 -9.22 -2.85 12.30
N PRO A 176 -8.45 -1.77 12.54
CA PRO A 176 -7.90 -1.48 13.88
C PRO A 176 -8.96 -1.22 14.95
N ILE A 177 -10.08 -0.59 14.60
CA ILE A 177 -11.19 -0.31 15.54
C ILE A 177 -11.84 -1.63 15.98
N ILE A 178 -12.12 -2.52 15.02
CA ILE A 178 -12.67 -3.85 15.29
C ILE A 178 -11.69 -4.63 16.16
N LEU A 179 -10.41 -4.67 15.80
CA LEU A 179 -9.38 -5.40 16.54
C LEU A 179 -9.28 -4.94 18.00
N ARG A 180 -9.34 -3.62 18.24
CA ARG A 180 -9.31 -3.05 19.59
C ARG A 180 -10.44 -3.55 20.48
N GLN A 181 -11.65 -3.62 19.95
CA GLN A 181 -12.80 -4.15 20.69
C GLN A 181 -12.71 -5.67 20.87
N LEU A 182 -12.15 -6.36 19.88
CA LEU A 182 -12.04 -7.82 19.87
C LEU A 182 -10.99 -8.30 20.87
N ILE A 183 -9.87 -7.58 21.04
CA ILE A 183 -8.85 -7.87 22.05
C ILE A 183 -9.46 -7.95 23.45
N VAL A 184 -10.35 -7.02 23.80
CA VAL A 184 -11.01 -6.98 25.12
C VAL A 184 -11.97 -8.16 25.31
N LYS A 185 -12.65 -8.62 24.26
CA LYS A 185 -13.68 -9.66 24.35
C LYS A 185 -13.15 -11.10 24.27
N VAL A 186 -12.21 -11.38 23.38
CA VAL A 186 -11.75 -12.76 23.09
C VAL A 186 -10.25 -12.99 23.36
N GLY A 187 -9.56 -11.96 23.84
CA GLY A 187 -8.13 -12.00 24.14
C GLY A 187 -7.25 -11.87 22.90
N PHE A 188 -5.98 -11.53 23.14
CA PHE A 188 -5.00 -11.23 22.09
C PHE A 188 -4.84 -12.34 21.02
N PRO A 189 -4.75 -13.64 21.35
CA PRO A 189 -4.50 -14.67 20.34
C PRO A 189 -5.61 -14.81 19.30
N TRP A 190 -6.87 -14.78 19.74
CA TRP A 190 -8.04 -14.91 18.86
C TRP A 190 -8.39 -13.61 18.15
N ALA A 191 -8.17 -12.47 18.83
CA ALA A 191 -8.32 -11.16 18.21
C ALA A 191 -7.38 -11.01 17.01
N MET A 192 -6.12 -11.46 17.13
CA MET A 192 -5.14 -11.42 16.03
C MET A 192 -5.46 -12.39 14.89
N ARG A 193 -6.06 -13.56 15.17
CA ARG A 193 -6.44 -14.54 14.13
C ARG A 193 -7.66 -14.13 13.32
N SER A 194 -8.57 -13.39 13.93
CA SER A 194 -9.82 -12.92 13.30
C SER A 194 -9.59 -12.14 12.00
N PRO A 195 -8.72 -11.09 11.92
CA PRO A 195 -8.42 -10.41 10.67
C PRO A 195 -7.71 -11.32 9.65
N GLY A 196 -7.00 -12.36 10.08
CA GLY A 196 -6.40 -13.36 9.20
C GLY A 196 -7.43 -14.26 8.51
N LEU A 197 -8.52 -14.59 9.21
CA LEU A 197 -9.66 -15.32 8.63
C LEU A 197 -10.43 -14.44 7.63
N ILE A 198 -10.65 -13.17 7.97
CA ILE A 198 -11.26 -12.19 7.06
C ILE A 198 -10.38 -12.06 5.80
N LEU A 199 -9.07 -11.92 5.98
CA LEU A 199 -8.12 -11.85 4.87
C LEU A 199 -8.18 -13.10 4.00
N LEU A 200 -8.22 -14.30 4.59
CA LEU A 200 -8.30 -15.55 3.83
C LEU A 200 -9.58 -15.62 2.99
N PHE A 201 -10.73 -15.27 3.57
CA PHE A 201 -12.00 -15.23 2.85
C PHE A 201 -11.97 -14.25 1.67
N VAL A 202 -11.51 -13.02 1.92
CA VAL A 202 -11.41 -11.99 0.91
C VAL A 202 -10.38 -12.36 -0.16
N LEU A 203 -9.26 -12.98 0.21
CA LEU A 203 -8.23 -13.42 -0.73
C LEU A 203 -8.80 -14.44 -1.73
N VAL A 204 -9.63 -15.38 -1.27
CA VAL A 204 -10.30 -16.36 -2.16
C VAL A 204 -11.22 -15.64 -3.14
N ILE A 205 -12.05 -14.71 -2.66
CA ILE A 205 -12.95 -13.91 -3.51
C ILE A 205 -12.14 -13.12 -4.54
N THR A 206 -11.13 -12.38 -4.10
CA THR A 206 -10.29 -11.57 -4.98
C THR A 206 -9.56 -12.43 -6.00
N ASN A 207 -9.06 -13.62 -5.64
CA ASN A 207 -8.39 -14.52 -6.58
C ASN A 207 -9.35 -15.02 -7.69
N VAL A 208 -10.61 -15.28 -7.35
CA VAL A 208 -11.65 -15.66 -8.33
C VAL A 208 -12.03 -14.48 -9.22
N CYS A 209 -12.13 -13.27 -8.66
CA CYS A 209 -12.51 -12.07 -9.39
C CYS A 209 -11.40 -11.53 -10.30
N ILE A 210 -10.13 -11.69 -9.94
CA ILE A 210 -9.01 -11.20 -10.73
C ILE A 210 -8.83 -12.05 -12.00
N ALA A 211 -8.95 -11.37 -13.14
CA ALA A 211 -8.67 -11.93 -14.45
C ALA A 211 -7.68 -11.04 -15.21
N ARG A 212 -6.76 -11.66 -15.93
CA ARG A 212 -5.86 -10.95 -16.86
C ARG A 212 -6.53 -10.78 -18.22
N ARG A 213 -6.42 -9.59 -18.80
CA ARG A 213 -6.91 -9.25 -20.14
C ARG A 213 -5.88 -9.53 -21.25
N LEU A 214 -4.65 -9.03 -21.09
CA LEU A 214 -3.62 -9.10 -22.13
C LEU A 214 -2.94 -10.47 -22.17
N SER A 215 -2.63 -10.97 -23.37
CA SER A 215 -1.82 -12.17 -23.55
C SER A 215 -0.40 -11.99 -22.95
N PRO A 216 0.25 -13.08 -22.50
CA PRO A 216 1.63 -13.02 -22.02
C PRO A 216 2.57 -12.44 -23.08
N VAL A 217 3.33 -11.41 -22.73
CA VAL A 217 4.38 -10.89 -23.62
C VAL A 217 5.68 -11.60 -23.24
N LYS A 218 6.34 -12.23 -24.22
CA LYS A 218 7.70 -12.77 -24.03
C LYS A 218 8.67 -11.58 -23.97
N ALA A 219 8.78 -10.96 -22.80
CA ALA A 219 9.73 -9.86 -22.60
C ALA A 219 11.16 -10.42 -22.51
N PRO A 220 12.07 -10.10 -23.45
CA PRO A 220 13.47 -10.51 -23.32
C PRO A 220 14.12 -9.84 -22.09
N GLY A 221 14.94 -10.60 -21.34
CA GLY A 221 15.72 -10.12 -20.19
C GLY A 221 15.44 -10.84 -18.86
N GLY A 222 16.30 -10.60 -17.87
CA GLY A 222 16.18 -11.18 -16.52
C GLY A 222 15.07 -10.56 -15.66
N LEU A 223 14.85 -11.13 -14.46
CA LEU A 223 13.81 -10.68 -13.51
C LEU A 223 14.02 -9.24 -13.01
N LEU A 224 15.27 -8.78 -12.96
CA LEU A 224 15.62 -7.41 -12.59
C LEU A 224 16.02 -6.65 -13.85
N GLY A 225 15.09 -5.87 -14.40
CA GLY A 225 15.30 -5.02 -15.56
C GLY A 225 16.12 -3.77 -15.24
N LEU A 226 17.33 -3.93 -14.69
CA LEU A 226 18.20 -2.81 -14.25
C LEU A 226 18.54 -1.83 -15.38
N HIS A 227 18.37 -2.24 -16.64
CA HIS A 227 18.49 -1.39 -17.81
C HIS A 227 17.53 -0.17 -17.77
N ALA A 228 16.37 -0.30 -17.10
CA ALA A 228 15.41 0.80 -16.98
C ALA A 228 16.00 2.01 -16.22
N PHE A 229 16.92 1.79 -15.27
CA PHE A 229 17.61 2.86 -14.52
C PHE A 229 18.66 3.61 -15.35
N ARG A 230 18.90 3.20 -16.60
CA ARG A 230 19.78 3.93 -17.52
C ARG A 230 19.15 5.26 -17.98
N SER A 231 17.82 5.36 -17.94
CA SER A 231 17.13 6.63 -18.18
C SER A 231 17.24 7.54 -16.97
N SER A 232 17.86 8.72 -17.15
CA SER A 232 17.98 9.73 -16.09
C SER A 232 16.62 10.13 -15.53
N ALA A 233 15.59 10.25 -16.38
CA ALA A 233 14.24 10.59 -15.97
C ALA A 233 13.62 9.53 -15.04
N LEU A 234 13.79 8.24 -15.34
CA LEU A 234 13.25 7.16 -14.51
C LEU A 234 14.01 7.03 -13.19
N SER A 235 15.34 7.21 -13.21
CA SER A 235 16.17 7.18 -12.01
C SER A 235 15.85 8.33 -11.06
N VAL A 236 15.71 9.55 -11.57
CA VAL A 236 15.30 10.72 -10.78
C VAL A 236 13.89 10.51 -10.21
N PHE A 237 12.94 10.05 -11.04
CA PHE A 237 11.59 9.75 -10.57
C PHE A 237 11.57 8.67 -9.47
N GLY A 238 12.38 7.62 -9.62
CA GLY A 238 12.51 6.55 -8.62
C GLY A 238 13.08 7.06 -7.29
N VAL A 239 14.14 7.87 -7.34
CA VAL A 239 14.74 8.49 -6.15
C VAL A 239 13.76 9.45 -5.48
N CYS A 240 13.08 10.32 -6.23
CA CYS A 240 12.06 11.22 -5.71
C CYS A 240 10.93 10.44 -5.02
N THR A 241 10.40 9.40 -5.68
CA THR A 241 9.33 8.57 -5.12
C THR A 241 9.77 7.86 -3.84
N PHE A 242 11.00 7.35 -3.80
CA PHE A 242 11.57 6.73 -2.60
C PHE A 242 11.67 7.71 -1.42
N VAL A 243 12.19 8.93 -1.66
CA VAL A 243 12.30 9.98 -0.64
C VAL A 243 10.92 10.45 -0.18
N THR A 244 9.97 10.60 -1.10
CA THR A 244 8.58 10.95 -0.79
C THR A 244 7.90 9.92 0.11
N PHE A 245 8.07 8.62 -0.19
CA PHE A 245 7.54 7.54 0.65
C PHE A 245 8.16 7.55 2.07
N LEU A 246 9.46 7.85 2.20
CA LEU A 246 10.11 7.98 3.49
C LEU A 246 9.52 9.14 4.33
N GLY A 247 9.27 10.28 3.68
CA GLY A 247 8.66 11.45 4.32
C GLY A 247 7.20 11.22 4.73
N LEU A 248 6.40 10.64 3.84
CA LEU A 248 4.97 10.43 4.09
C LEU A 248 4.72 9.51 5.28
N ILE A 249 5.38 8.36 5.35
CA ILE A 249 5.12 7.39 6.44
C ILE A 249 5.48 7.97 7.82
N THR A 250 6.35 8.97 7.89
CA THR A 250 6.78 9.57 9.16
C THR A 250 5.61 10.21 9.94
N MET A 251 4.77 11.03 9.32
CA MET A 251 3.68 11.69 10.06
C MET A 251 2.64 10.68 10.58
N LEU A 252 2.17 9.78 9.71
CA LEU A 252 1.17 8.76 10.07
C LEU A 252 1.62 7.88 11.24
N THR A 253 2.91 7.54 11.28
CA THR A 253 3.45 6.65 12.31
C THR A 253 3.66 7.38 13.63
N TYR A 254 4.04 8.66 13.61
CA TYR A 254 4.35 9.41 14.84
C TYR A 254 3.16 10.17 15.42
N ILE A 255 2.05 10.32 14.69
CA ILE A 255 0.95 11.21 15.10
C ILE A 255 0.36 10.86 16.46
N SER A 256 -0.07 9.62 16.67
CA SER A 256 -0.65 9.22 17.97
C SER A 256 0.36 9.33 19.12
N SER A 257 1.66 9.19 18.82
CA SER A 257 2.70 9.15 19.84
C SER A 257 3.08 10.54 20.38
N SER A 258 3.07 11.57 19.52
CA SER A 258 3.41 12.94 19.94
C SER A 258 2.25 13.59 20.69
N GLU A 259 1.00 13.32 20.29
CA GLU A 259 -0.17 13.92 20.92
C GLU A 259 -0.37 13.44 22.36
N ILE A 260 -0.07 12.16 22.62
CA ILE A 260 0.00 11.63 23.99
C ILE A 260 1.08 12.36 24.80
N ALA A 261 2.20 12.74 24.20
CA ALA A 261 3.26 13.49 24.88
C ALA A 261 2.86 14.94 25.19
N PHE A 262 1.89 15.51 24.45
CA PHE A 262 1.30 16.82 24.72
C PHE A 262 0.09 16.77 25.67
N GLY A 263 -0.21 15.61 26.25
CA GLY A 263 -1.30 15.45 27.23
C GLY A 263 -2.68 15.22 26.61
N ILE A 264 -2.77 14.92 25.31
CA ILE A 264 -4.02 14.57 24.65
C ILE A 264 -4.43 13.13 25.00
N SER A 265 -5.73 12.91 25.18
CA SER A 265 -6.29 11.60 25.51
C SER A 265 -5.84 10.51 24.51
N PRO A 266 -5.35 9.35 24.97
CA PRO A 266 -4.93 8.24 24.10
C PRO A 266 -6.04 7.75 23.15
N ASN A 267 -7.30 7.85 23.58
CA ASN A 267 -8.45 7.50 22.76
C ASN A 267 -8.57 8.43 21.55
N PHE A 268 -8.41 9.73 21.77
CA PHE A 268 -8.49 10.73 20.71
C PHE A 268 -7.29 10.64 19.76
N ALA A 269 -6.09 10.42 20.31
CA ALA A 269 -4.86 10.25 19.53
C ALA A 269 -4.92 9.05 18.55
N PHE A 270 -5.62 7.97 18.93
CA PHE A 270 -5.90 6.84 18.05
C PHE A 270 -6.85 7.21 16.90
N TYR A 271 -7.92 7.97 17.20
CA TYR A 271 -8.88 8.41 16.17
C TYR A 271 -8.27 9.39 15.15
N LEU A 272 -7.22 10.14 15.50
CA LEU A 272 -6.53 11.01 14.53
C LEU A 272 -5.93 10.23 13.35
N VAL A 273 -5.39 9.03 13.59
CA VAL A 273 -4.89 8.15 12.52
C VAL A 273 -6.04 7.66 11.64
N ALA A 274 -7.16 7.29 12.26
CA ALA A 274 -8.38 6.90 11.54
C ALA A 274 -8.91 8.04 10.66
N ILE A 275 -8.95 9.28 11.19
CA ILE A 275 -9.36 10.48 10.44
C ILE A 275 -8.42 10.73 9.27
N ALA A 276 -7.10 10.67 9.49
CA ALA A 276 -6.10 10.88 8.43
C ALA A 276 -6.18 9.79 7.33
N ASN A 277 -6.38 8.53 7.70
CA ASN A 277 -6.55 7.45 6.73
C ASN A 277 -7.84 7.60 5.93
N PHE A 278 -8.96 7.91 6.60
CA PHE A 278 -10.24 8.12 5.93
C PHE A 278 -10.19 9.31 4.96
N SER A 279 -9.61 10.44 5.39
CA SER A 279 -9.47 11.61 4.53
C SER A 279 -8.50 11.36 3.37
N SER A 280 -7.47 10.51 3.55
CA SER A 280 -6.66 10.00 2.44
C SER A 280 -7.44 9.20 1.43
N GLY A 281 -8.41 8.40 1.88
CA GLY A 281 -9.34 7.73 0.97
C GLY A 281 -10.03 8.72 0.02
N VAL A 282 -10.60 9.81 0.57
CA VAL A 282 -11.30 10.83 -0.22
C VAL A 282 -10.33 11.55 -1.18
N GLY A 283 -9.13 11.90 -0.71
CA GLY A 283 -8.10 12.54 -1.53
C GLY A 283 -7.68 11.71 -2.74
N ARG A 284 -7.65 10.38 -2.61
CA ARG A 284 -7.21 9.44 -3.68
C ARG A 284 -8.15 9.38 -4.87
N ALA A 285 -9.43 9.72 -4.68
CA ALA A 285 -10.42 9.77 -5.75
C ALA A 285 -10.31 11.04 -6.62
N MET A 286 -9.70 12.12 -6.10
CA MET A 286 -9.64 13.44 -6.76
C MET A 286 -8.26 13.79 -7.33
N ASN A 287 -7.28 12.88 -7.22
CA ASN A 287 -5.89 13.27 -7.06
C ASN A 287 -5.14 13.68 -8.34
N ILE A 288 -4.38 14.78 -8.23
CA ILE A 288 -3.27 15.17 -9.12
C ILE A 288 -1.98 15.05 -8.28
N MET A 289 -1.21 13.98 -8.50
CA MET A 289 -0.14 13.52 -7.59
C MET A 289 0.86 14.62 -7.16
N THR A 290 1.27 15.51 -8.05
CA THR A 290 2.36 16.45 -7.77
C THR A 290 1.96 17.53 -6.77
N ILE A 291 0.77 18.14 -6.91
CA ILE A 291 0.35 19.27 -6.07
C ILE A 291 0.00 18.78 -4.66
N MET A 292 -0.68 17.63 -4.58
CA MET A 292 -1.10 17.05 -3.29
C MET A 292 0.09 16.55 -2.48
N THR A 293 1.12 15.98 -3.12
CA THR A 293 2.33 15.54 -2.41
C THR A 293 3.08 16.71 -1.76
N THR A 294 3.15 17.86 -2.42
CA THR A 294 3.79 19.06 -1.86
C THR A 294 3.02 19.60 -0.65
N ILE A 295 1.68 19.58 -0.71
CA ILE A 295 0.82 19.95 0.41
C ILE A 295 1.01 18.99 1.59
N ALA A 296 1.13 17.69 1.35
CA ALA A 296 1.38 16.69 2.39
C ALA A 296 2.74 16.89 3.08
N GLY A 297 3.77 17.24 2.30
CA GLY A 297 5.09 17.63 2.83
C GLY A 297 5.01 18.86 3.74
N GLY A 298 4.30 19.90 3.30
CA GLY A 298 4.05 21.10 4.12
C GLY A 298 3.29 20.79 5.40
N ALA A 299 2.24 19.96 5.32
CA ALA A 299 1.45 19.54 6.48
C ALA A 299 2.29 18.73 7.49
N THR A 300 3.24 17.92 7.02
CA THR A 300 4.17 17.15 7.87
C THR A 300 5.06 18.08 8.71
N ILE A 301 5.53 19.19 8.12
CA ILE A 301 6.35 20.18 8.83
C ILE A 301 5.48 20.99 9.80
N ALA A 302 4.33 21.48 9.33
CA ALA A 302 3.42 22.32 10.11
C ALA A 302 2.80 21.57 11.31
N TRP A 303 2.63 20.25 11.22
CA TRP A 303 2.15 19.43 12.33
C TRP A 303 3.04 19.53 13.58
N ARG A 304 4.37 19.69 13.42
CA ARG A 304 5.32 19.81 14.55
C ARG A 304 5.02 21.00 15.47
N PHE A 305 4.41 22.04 14.91
CA PHE A 305 4.06 23.29 15.62
C PHE A 305 2.62 23.29 16.15
N CYS A 306 1.80 22.30 15.76
CA CYS A 306 0.45 22.16 16.27
C CYS A 306 0.47 21.64 17.72
N ARG A 307 -0.28 22.29 18.61
CA ARG A 307 -0.39 21.93 20.04
C ARG A 307 -1.84 21.88 20.55
N THR A 308 -2.81 22.29 19.74
CA THR A 308 -4.22 22.38 20.12
C THR A 308 -5.03 21.31 19.39
N ILE A 309 -5.99 20.67 20.08
CA ILE A 309 -6.85 19.61 19.52
C ILE A 309 -7.46 20.01 18.16
N ARG A 310 -7.90 21.27 18.03
CA ARG A 310 -8.47 21.82 16.80
C ARG A 310 -7.46 21.90 15.66
N SER A 311 -6.24 22.38 15.93
CA SER A 311 -5.19 22.49 14.91
C SER A 311 -4.68 21.12 14.46
N ILE A 312 -4.57 20.18 15.41
CA ILE A 312 -4.13 18.81 15.15
C ILE A 312 -5.15 18.03 14.30
N THR A 313 -6.44 18.18 14.61
CA THR A 313 -7.51 17.59 13.79
C THR A 313 -7.48 18.16 12.38
N GLY A 314 -7.38 19.49 12.25
CA GLY A 314 -7.32 20.16 10.94
C GLY A 314 -6.14 19.70 10.09
N ILE A 315 -4.95 19.62 10.69
CA ILE A 315 -3.76 19.20 9.95
C ILE A 315 -3.75 17.70 9.64
N SER A 316 -4.35 16.86 10.49
CA SER A 316 -4.54 15.43 10.20
C SER A 316 -5.47 15.22 9.01
N THR A 317 -6.56 15.98 8.94
CA THR A 317 -7.49 15.93 7.82
C THR A 317 -6.84 16.40 6.53
N LEU A 318 -6.13 17.55 6.57
CA LEU A 318 -5.41 18.11 5.43
C LEU A 318 -4.30 17.17 4.95
N TYR A 319 -3.51 16.64 5.88
CA TYR A 319 -2.46 15.67 5.59
C TYR A 319 -3.07 14.41 4.97
N GLY A 320 -4.17 13.88 5.49
CA GLY A 320 -4.81 12.73 4.89
C GLY A 320 -5.27 13.01 3.45
N LEU A 321 -6.02 14.09 3.21
CA LEU A 321 -6.46 14.51 1.87
C LEU A 321 -5.30 14.64 0.87
N SER A 322 -4.14 15.13 1.33
CA SER A 322 -2.97 15.40 0.49
C SER A 322 -1.99 14.23 0.37
N SER A 323 -1.94 13.34 1.35
CA SER A 323 -1.12 12.11 1.36
C SER A 323 -1.71 10.97 0.56
N ALA A 324 -2.89 11.19 -0.02
CA ALA A 324 -3.39 10.41 -1.12
C ALA A 324 -2.28 10.31 -2.20
N ILE A 325 -1.72 9.13 -2.42
CA ILE A 325 -0.91 8.83 -3.60
C ILE A 325 -1.64 7.72 -4.32
N THR A 326 -2.03 7.99 -5.56
CA THR A 326 -2.55 6.99 -6.49
C THR A 326 -1.45 6.81 -7.54
N PRO A 327 -0.71 5.68 -7.54
CA PRO A 327 0.38 5.46 -8.50
C PRO A 327 -0.12 5.36 -9.94
#